data_AF-X0X2U4-F1
#
_entry.id   AF-X0X2U4-F1
#
_cell.length_a   1.000
_cell.length_b   1.000
_cell.length_c   1.000
_cell.angle_alpha   90.00
_cell.angle_beta   90.00
_cell.angle_gamma   90.00
#
_symmetry.space_group_name_H-M   'P 1'
#
loop_
_entity.id
_entity.type
_entity.pdbx_description
1 polymer ?
#
loop_
_entity_poly.entity_id
_entity_poly.type
_entity_poly.pdbx_seq_one_letter_code
_entity_poly.pdbx_strand_id
1 'polypeptide(L)'
;MLGSHSTSTGLYGLGSQLRQALPEAITLPQYFAQHGGYRTESLGKVFHVGHGNQGDPESFSVPHYHDKVIEYLDPASSNGGELTREEAFFTNQRLDQVNSLPRGAAFESPDVADVAYADGRVAAETMKRLRRAKERRIKDGTPFLIVAGFARPHLPLCVPKK
;
A
#
# COMPACT_ATOMS: atom_id res chain seq x y z
N MET A 1 -6.21 -10.36 4.65
CA MET A 1 -5.83 -10.14 6.06
C MET A 1 -6.77 -10.79 7.09
N LEU A 2 -7.70 -11.66 6.67
CA LEU A 2 -8.69 -12.30 7.57
C LEU A 2 -8.40 -13.78 7.87
N GLY A 3 -7.51 -14.42 7.11
CA GLY A 3 -7.37 -15.88 7.15
C GLY A 3 -8.56 -16.64 6.54
N SER A 4 -9.42 -15.96 5.77
CA SER A 4 -10.61 -16.53 5.14
C SER A 4 -10.48 -16.58 3.61
N HIS A 5 -11.12 -17.57 2.99
CA HIS A 5 -11.23 -17.66 1.53
C HIS A 5 -12.18 -16.60 0.96
N SER A 6 -11.98 -16.19 -0.30
CA SER A 6 -12.90 -15.28 -0.99
C SER A 6 -14.33 -15.79 -1.06
N THR A 7 -14.52 -17.11 -1.14
CA THR A 7 -15.84 -17.75 -1.11
C THR A 7 -16.55 -17.61 0.23
N SER A 8 -15.80 -17.41 1.32
CA SER A 8 -16.36 -17.13 2.65
C SER A 8 -16.64 -15.65 2.87
N THR A 9 -15.85 -14.77 2.25
CA THR A 9 -15.95 -13.31 2.46
C THR A 9 -16.87 -12.62 1.44
N GLY A 10 -17.12 -13.23 0.28
CA GLY A 10 -17.85 -12.62 -0.82
C GLY A 10 -17.08 -11.50 -1.55
N LEU A 11 -15.80 -11.30 -1.23
CA LEU A 11 -14.95 -10.27 -1.82
C LEU A 11 -14.27 -10.80 -3.09
N TYR A 12 -14.83 -10.47 -4.26
CA TYR A 12 -14.32 -10.91 -5.57
C TYR A 12 -13.74 -9.78 -6.43
N GLY A 13 -14.12 -8.52 -6.17
CA GLY A 13 -13.69 -7.35 -6.93
C GLY A 13 -12.67 -6.48 -6.20
N LEU A 14 -11.93 -5.68 -6.97
CA LEU A 14 -10.90 -4.77 -6.44
C LEU A 14 -11.49 -3.56 -5.68
N GLY A 15 -12.68 -3.09 -6.07
CA GLY A 15 -13.37 -1.96 -5.43
C GLY A 15 -14.12 -2.31 -4.14
N SER A 16 -14.06 -3.57 -3.69
CA SER A 16 -14.85 -4.03 -2.54
C SER A 16 -14.31 -3.47 -1.22
N GLN A 17 -15.16 -2.80 -0.45
CA GLN A 17 -14.78 -2.26 0.87
C GLN A 17 -15.00 -3.32 1.96
N LEU A 18 -13.93 -3.68 2.68
CA LEU A 18 -13.95 -4.76 3.67
C LEU A 18 -15.08 -4.56 4.70
N ARG A 19 -15.17 -3.38 5.29
CA ARG A 19 -16.13 -3.07 6.37
C ARG A 19 -17.58 -2.97 5.91
N GLN A 20 -17.82 -2.78 4.62
CA GLN A 20 -19.17 -2.85 4.07
C GLN A 20 -19.64 -4.30 3.92
N ALA A 21 -18.75 -5.19 3.49
CA ALA A 21 -19.07 -6.60 3.32
C ALA A 21 -19.06 -7.37 4.66
N LEU A 22 -18.11 -7.05 5.53
CA LEU A 22 -17.88 -7.73 6.80
C LEU A 22 -17.56 -6.70 7.90
N PRO A 23 -18.59 -6.03 8.47
CA PRO A 23 -18.40 -4.97 9.46
C PRO A 23 -17.58 -5.42 10.67
N GLU A 24 -17.91 -6.60 11.20
CA GLU A 24 -17.33 -7.17 12.43
C GLU A 24 -16.03 -7.97 12.20
N ALA A 25 -15.42 -7.88 11.01
CA ALA A 25 -14.25 -8.69 10.69
C ALA A 25 -13.04 -8.33 11.58
N ILE A 26 -12.45 -9.31 12.26
CA ILE A 26 -11.19 -9.09 12.98
C ILE A 26 -10.03 -9.46 12.06
N THR A 27 -9.24 -8.46 11.68
CA THR A 27 -8.06 -8.67 10.83
C THR A 27 -6.85 -9.11 11.65
N LEU A 28 -5.86 -9.72 11.00
CA LEU A 28 -4.62 -10.15 11.65
C LEU A 28 -3.99 -9.05 12.52
N PRO A 29 -3.81 -7.79 12.07
CA PRO A 29 -3.21 -6.77 12.91
C PRO A 29 -4.13 -6.31 14.05
N GLN A 30 -5.46 -6.35 13.88
CA GLN A 30 -6.40 -6.10 14.98
C GLN A 30 -6.28 -7.16 16.06
N TYR A 31 -6.19 -8.43 15.69
CA TYR A 31 -6.02 -9.53 16.63
C TYR A 31 -4.75 -9.38 17.46
N PHE A 32 -3.61 -9.07 16.82
CA PHE A 32 -2.34 -8.81 17.51
C PHE A 32 -2.42 -7.62 18.47
N ALA A 33 -3.10 -6.54 18.08
CA ALA A 33 -3.32 -5.39 18.95
C ALA A 33 -4.20 -5.74 20.16
N GLN A 34 -5.35 -6.36 19.92
CA GLN A 34 -6.37 -6.65 20.94
C GLN A 34 -5.90 -7.70 21.96
N HIS A 35 -5.19 -8.74 21.52
CA HIS A 35 -4.87 -9.88 22.38
C HIS A 35 -3.40 -9.97 22.80
N GLY A 36 -2.49 -9.36 22.04
CA GLY A 36 -1.05 -9.44 22.31
C GLY A 36 -0.43 -8.12 22.80
N GLY A 37 -1.21 -7.03 22.89
CA GLY A 37 -0.71 -5.70 23.22
C GLY A 37 0.28 -5.15 22.18
N TYR A 38 0.25 -5.66 20.95
CA TYR A 38 1.14 -5.20 19.88
C TYR A 38 0.69 -3.84 19.39
N ARG A 39 1.66 -2.93 19.22
CA ARG A 39 1.43 -1.78 18.36
C ARG A 39 1.56 -2.24 16.92
N THR A 40 0.47 -2.16 16.17
CA THR A 40 0.43 -2.58 14.77
C THR A 40 0.55 -1.38 13.85
N GLU A 41 1.46 -1.48 12.87
CA GLU A 41 1.77 -0.41 11.94
C GLU A 41 1.85 -0.98 10.51
N SER A 42 1.44 -0.19 9.52
CA SER A 42 1.53 -0.58 8.11
C SER A 42 2.07 0.54 7.22
N LEU A 43 2.72 0.12 6.14
CA LEU A 43 3.35 0.97 5.13
C LEU A 43 3.21 0.36 3.73
N GLY A 44 3.07 1.20 2.71
CA GLY A 44 2.98 0.76 1.32
C GLY A 44 1.68 0.01 1.03
N LYS A 45 1.69 -0.98 0.13
CA LYS A 45 0.48 -1.71 -0.27
C LYS A 45 0.22 -2.93 0.61
N VAL A 46 -0.45 -2.75 1.75
CA VAL A 46 -0.82 -3.86 2.67
C VAL A 46 -2.25 -4.36 2.42
N PHE A 47 -3.23 -3.48 2.57
CA PHE A 47 -4.56 -3.71 2.00
C PHE A 47 -4.56 -3.22 0.56
N HIS A 48 -5.41 -3.82 -0.28
CA HIS A 48 -5.62 -3.28 -1.61
C HIS A 48 -6.23 -1.89 -1.51
N VAL A 49 -5.71 -0.97 -2.31
CA VAL A 49 -6.18 0.41 -2.46
C VAL A 49 -6.35 0.70 -3.95
N GLY A 50 -7.16 1.71 -4.26
CA GLY A 50 -7.52 2.05 -5.63
C GLY A 50 -8.82 1.39 -6.09
N HIS A 51 -9.29 1.75 -7.29
CA HIS A 51 -10.55 1.26 -7.85
C HIS A 51 -11.77 1.59 -6.97
N GLY A 52 -11.73 2.73 -6.27
CA GLY A 52 -12.69 3.15 -5.25
C GLY A 52 -12.38 2.60 -3.84
N ASN A 53 -11.41 1.69 -3.69
CA ASN A 53 -11.03 1.10 -2.41
C ASN A 53 -10.03 1.97 -1.66
N GLN A 54 -10.22 2.11 -0.35
CA GLN A 54 -9.36 2.88 0.55
C GLN A 54 -8.57 1.99 1.52
N GLY A 55 -8.64 0.66 1.36
CA GLY A 55 -8.06 -0.30 2.29
C GLY A 55 -8.89 -0.45 3.56
N ASP A 56 -8.23 -0.65 4.69
CA ASP A 56 -8.86 -0.78 6.01
C ASP A 56 -8.01 -0.10 7.09
N PRO A 57 -8.15 1.23 7.27
CA PRO A 57 -7.33 1.98 8.24
C PRO A 57 -7.57 1.54 9.69
N GLU A 58 -8.77 1.03 10.01
CA GLU A 58 -9.15 0.52 11.33
C GLU A 58 -8.37 -0.75 11.73
N SER A 59 -7.66 -1.38 10.80
CA SER A 59 -6.88 -2.57 11.08
C SER A 59 -5.66 -2.31 11.98
N PHE A 60 -5.13 -1.10 11.98
CA PHE A 60 -3.81 -0.80 12.58
C PHE A 60 -3.92 0.18 13.74
N SER A 61 -3.02 0.05 14.72
CA SER A 61 -2.95 0.94 15.88
C SER A 61 -2.54 2.38 15.53
N VAL A 62 -2.09 2.64 14.30
CA VAL A 62 -1.57 3.93 13.84
C VAL A 62 -2.01 4.21 12.41
N PRO A 63 -2.04 5.49 12.00
CA PRO A 63 -2.26 5.85 10.61
C PRO A 63 -1.26 5.14 9.68
N HIS A 64 -1.81 4.59 8.60
CA HIS A 64 -1.06 3.92 7.55
C HIS A 64 -0.10 4.90 6.85
N TYR A 65 1.11 4.44 6.51
CA TYR A 65 2.02 5.22 5.66
C TYR A 65 1.77 4.89 4.20
N HIS A 66 1.08 5.80 3.52
CA HIS A 66 0.78 5.66 2.09
C HIS A 66 1.97 6.06 1.23
N ASP A 67 2.20 5.29 0.17
CA ASP A 67 3.04 5.67 -0.96
C ASP A 67 2.39 5.13 -2.25
N LYS A 68 2.91 5.54 -3.41
CA LYS A 68 2.34 5.20 -4.72
C LYS A 68 2.51 3.70 -5.01
N VAL A 69 1.45 3.09 -5.57
CA VAL A 69 1.54 1.72 -6.13
C VAL A 69 2.01 1.77 -7.59
N ILE A 70 1.58 2.82 -8.30
CA ILE A 70 1.94 3.10 -9.68
C ILE A 70 2.48 4.51 -9.73
N GLU A 71 3.63 4.67 -10.37
CA GLU A 71 4.27 5.95 -10.58
C GLU A 71 5.23 5.83 -11.77
N TYR A 72 5.49 6.97 -12.40
CA TYR A 72 6.46 7.15 -13.45
C TYR A 72 7.35 8.35 -13.12
N LEU A 73 8.65 8.23 -13.38
CA LEU A 73 9.62 9.32 -13.23
C LEU A 73 10.00 9.94 -14.57
N ASP A 74 10.03 9.15 -15.64
CA ASP A 74 10.25 9.68 -16.99
C ASP A 74 8.90 10.17 -17.55
N PRO A 75 8.74 11.46 -17.90
CA PRO A 75 7.52 11.95 -18.53
C PRO A 75 7.16 11.19 -19.82
N ALA A 76 8.15 10.67 -20.55
CA ALA A 76 7.89 9.84 -21.74
C ALA A 76 7.15 8.53 -21.39
N SER A 77 7.31 8.02 -20.18
CA SER A 77 6.59 6.85 -19.67
C SER A 77 5.14 7.13 -19.30
N SER A 78 4.73 8.41 -19.16
CA SER A 78 3.39 8.83 -18.73
C SER A 78 2.75 9.81 -19.70
N ASN A 79 2.93 9.62 -21.01
CA ASN A 79 2.34 10.49 -22.04
C ASN A 79 2.69 11.98 -21.87
N GLY A 80 3.94 12.28 -21.55
CA GLY A 80 4.41 13.64 -21.28
C GLY A 80 4.19 14.11 -19.85
N GLY A 81 4.01 13.21 -18.87
CA GLY A 81 3.76 13.55 -17.47
C GLY A 81 2.27 13.67 -17.09
N GLU A 82 1.37 13.22 -17.97
CA GLU A 82 -0.07 13.20 -17.69
C GLU A 82 -0.44 12.10 -16.70
N LEU A 83 -1.56 12.28 -15.99
CA LEU A 83 -2.11 11.23 -15.13
C LEU A 83 -2.52 10.04 -15.99
N THR A 84 -1.81 8.91 -15.83
CA THR A 84 -2.15 7.69 -16.54
C THR A 84 -3.39 7.03 -15.96
N ARG A 85 -4.07 6.22 -16.77
CA ARG A 85 -5.21 5.40 -16.34
C ARG A 85 -4.88 4.52 -15.14
N GLU A 86 -3.71 3.91 -15.17
CA GLU A 86 -3.21 3.03 -14.11
C GLU A 86 -2.96 3.82 -12.81
N GLU A 87 -2.33 5.00 -12.87
CA GLU A 87 -2.18 5.89 -11.70
C GLU A 87 -3.53 6.35 -11.16
N ALA A 88 -4.48 6.71 -12.03
CA ALA A 88 -5.82 7.13 -11.66
C ALA A 88 -6.58 6.05 -10.88
N PHE A 89 -6.50 4.79 -11.31
CA PHE A 89 -7.08 3.67 -10.57
C PHE A 89 -6.50 3.55 -9.16
N PHE A 90 -5.17 3.62 -8.99
CA PHE A 90 -4.54 3.42 -7.68
C PHE A 90 -4.53 4.66 -6.77
N THR A 91 -4.72 5.85 -7.33
CA THR A 91 -4.88 7.10 -6.58
C THR A 91 -6.34 7.48 -6.36
N ASN A 92 -7.30 6.70 -6.88
CA ASN A 92 -8.74 6.98 -6.86
C ASN A 92 -9.11 8.33 -7.49
N GLN A 93 -8.34 8.80 -8.47
CA GLN A 93 -8.57 10.06 -9.17
C GLN A 93 -9.32 9.83 -10.48
N ARG A 94 -10.23 10.75 -10.86
CA ARG A 94 -10.93 10.75 -12.16
C ARG A 94 -11.53 9.38 -12.55
N LEU A 95 -12.05 8.63 -11.58
CA LEU A 95 -12.54 7.25 -11.80
C LEU A 95 -13.72 7.19 -12.79
N ASP A 96 -14.53 8.24 -12.86
CA ASP A 96 -15.60 8.46 -13.83
C ASP A 96 -15.09 8.58 -15.28
N GLN A 97 -13.86 9.06 -15.46
CA GLN A 97 -13.22 9.32 -16.75
C GLN A 97 -12.01 8.42 -17.01
N VAL A 98 -11.79 7.41 -16.18
CA VAL A 98 -10.56 6.61 -16.17
C VAL A 98 -10.27 5.95 -17.52
N ASN A 99 -11.32 5.55 -18.26
CA ASN A 99 -11.18 4.94 -19.59
C ASN A 99 -10.73 5.93 -20.69
N SER A 100 -10.80 7.23 -20.44
CA SER A 100 -10.33 8.27 -21.37
C SER A 100 -8.89 8.71 -21.11
N LEU A 101 -8.30 8.29 -19.99
CA LEU A 101 -6.92 8.64 -19.64
C LEU A 101 -5.91 7.83 -20.47
N PRO A 102 -4.74 8.42 -20.79
CA PRO A 102 -3.69 7.71 -21.49
C PRO A 102 -3.17 6.55 -20.64
N ARG A 103 -2.61 5.54 -21.29
CA ARG A 103 -1.90 4.47 -20.58
C ARG A 103 -0.43 4.85 -20.44
N GLY A 104 0.17 4.50 -19.30
CA GLY A 104 1.60 4.62 -19.13
C GLY A 104 2.37 3.47 -19.77
N ALA A 105 3.69 3.60 -19.82
CA ALA A 105 4.60 2.55 -20.26
C ALA A 105 4.49 1.33 -19.35
N ALA A 106 4.78 0.15 -19.90
CA ALA A 106 4.75 -1.10 -19.13
C ALA A 106 5.93 -1.22 -18.15
N PHE A 107 7.02 -0.49 -18.40
CA PHE A 107 8.23 -0.47 -17.59
C PHE A 107 8.99 0.83 -17.81
N GLU A 108 9.83 1.20 -16.85
CA GLU A 108 10.89 2.19 -17.02
C GLU A 108 12.05 1.87 -16.09
N SER A 109 13.25 2.31 -16.45
CA SER A 109 14.45 2.05 -15.66
C SER A 109 15.49 3.18 -15.73
N PRO A 110 15.14 4.37 -15.20
CA PRO A 110 16.07 5.50 -15.16
C PRO A 110 17.20 5.28 -14.15
N ASP A 111 18.34 5.93 -14.37
CA ASP A 111 19.49 5.92 -13.46
C ASP A 111 19.23 6.91 -12.30
N VAL A 112 18.54 6.43 -11.27
CA VAL A 112 18.10 7.19 -10.09
C VAL A 112 18.36 6.38 -8.83
N ALA A 113 18.29 7.02 -7.66
CA ALA A 113 18.39 6.30 -6.39
C ALA A 113 17.12 5.49 -6.09
N ASP A 114 17.22 4.44 -5.27
CA ASP A 114 16.10 3.58 -4.84
C ASP A 114 14.90 4.38 -4.30
N VAL A 115 15.18 5.41 -3.50
CA VAL A 115 14.17 6.28 -2.87
C VAL A 115 13.42 7.18 -3.86
N ALA A 116 13.84 7.21 -5.13
CA ALA A 116 13.08 7.85 -6.20
C ALA A 116 11.76 7.08 -6.48
N TYR A 117 11.69 5.79 -6.15
CA TYR A 117 10.46 5.01 -6.18
C TYR A 117 9.90 4.70 -4.79
N ALA A 118 8.61 4.42 -4.75
CA ALA A 118 7.80 4.19 -3.58
C ALA A 118 8.34 3.06 -2.71
N ASP A 119 8.79 1.96 -3.32
CA ASP A 119 9.33 0.83 -2.57
C ASP A 119 10.63 1.21 -1.82
N GLY A 120 11.49 2.05 -2.40
CA GLY A 120 12.65 2.58 -1.70
C GLY A 120 12.27 3.50 -0.53
N ARG A 121 11.25 4.35 -0.70
CA ARG A 121 10.71 5.20 0.38
C ARG A 121 10.04 4.39 1.49
N VAL A 122 9.26 3.37 1.14
CA VAL A 122 8.64 2.43 2.07
C VAL A 122 9.70 1.67 2.86
N ALA A 123 10.78 1.22 2.22
CA ALA A 123 11.91 0.59 2.92
C ALA A 123 12.57 1.56 3.91
N ALA A 124 12.84 2.80 3.50
CA ALA A 124 13.43 3.82 4.37
C ALA A 124 12.56 4.15 5.59
N GLU A 125 11.24 4.34 5.42
CA GLU A 125 10.31 4.58 6.53
C GLU A 125 10.14 3.34 7.41
N THR A 126 10.18 2.13 6.83
CA THR A 126 10.16 0.87 7.60
C THR A 126 11.36 0.78 8.54
N MET A 127 12.57 1.11 8.05
CA MET A 127 13.78 1.14 8.89
C MET A 127 13.66 2.13 10.04
N LYS A 128 13.07 3.30 9.81
CA LYS A 128 12.79 4.29 10.85
C LYS A 128 11.78 3.79 11.88
N ARG A 129 10.71 3.12 11.45
CA ARG A 129 9.72 2.52 12.36
C ARG A 129 10.29 1.37 13.17
N LEU A 130 11.17 0.55 12.60
CA LEU A 130 11.89 -0.50 13.33
C LEU A 130 12.78 0.08 14.44
N ARG A 131 13.52 1.16 14.16
CA ARG A 131 14.34 1.85 15.20
C ARG A 131 13.47 2.37 16.35
N ARG A 132 12.35 3.04 16.03
CA ARG A 132 11.38 3.50 17.02
C ARG A 132 10.74 2.36 17.81
N ALA A 133 10.46 1.24 17.15
CA ALA A 133 9.91 0.06 17.79
C ALA A 133 10.91 -0.57 18.78
N LYS A 134 12.20 -0.60 18.44
CA LYS A 134 13.27 -1.00 19.37
C LYS A 134 13.31 -0.09 20.59
N GLU A 135 13.32 1.22 20.39
CA GLU A 135 13.34 2.21 21.50
C GLU A 135 12.14 2.02 22.43
N ARG A 136 10.94 1.88 21.86
CA ARG A 136 9.70 1.63 22.61
C ARG A 136 9.75 0.30 23.36
N ARG A 137 10.19 -0.77 22.72
CA ARG A 137 10.33 -2.09 23.37
C ARG A 137 11.28 -2.04 24.58
N ILE A 138 12.35 -1.24 24.52
CA ILE A 138 13.26 -1.00 25.65
C ILE A 138 12.59 -0.17 26.74
N LYS A 139 11.87 0.89 26.34
CA LYS A 139 11.26 1.85 27.27
C LYS A 139 10.13 1.25 28.11
N ASP A 140 9.21 0.53 27.47
CA ASP A 140 7.96 0.11 28.11
C ASP A 140 7.54 -1.33 27.79
N GLY A 141 8.37 -2.09 27.08
CA GLY A 141 8.09 -3.48 26.75
C GLY A 141 7.06 -3.68 25.64
N THR A 142 6.48 -2.63 25.03
CA THR A 142 5.44 -2.77 24.01
C THR A 142 5.96 -3.52 22.78
N PRO A 143 5.37 -4.68 22.39
CA PRO A 143 5.73 -5.39 21.16
C PRO A 143 5.26 -4.64 19.91
N PHE A 144 5.79 -5.01 18.74
CA PHE A 144 5.42 -4.40 17.47
C PHE A 144 5.09 -5.45 16.40
N LEU A 145 4.11 -5.13 15.57
CA LEU A 145 3.86 -5.78 14.29
C LEU A 145 3.93 -4.70 13.22
N ILE A 146 4.96 -4.74 12.38
CA ILE A 146 5.13 -3.80 11.27
C ILE A 146 4.95 -4.59 9.98
N VAL A 147 3.98 -4.18 9.16
CA VAL A 147 3.71 -4.78 7.86
C VAL A 147 4.14 -3.80 6.77
N ALA A 148 5.18 -4.15 6.01
CA ALA A 148 5.66 -3.38 4.87
C ALA A 148 5.22 -4.07 3.58
N GLY A 149 4.35 -3.42 2.81
CA GLY A 149 3.86 -3.91 1.53
C GLY A 149 4.59 -3.23 0.37
N PHE A 150 5.55 -3.91 -0.24
CA PHE A 150 6.18 -3.43 -1.47
C PHE A 150 5.23 -3.64 -2.67
N ALA A 151 5.15 -2.65 -3.55
CA ALA A 151 4.29 -2.66 -4.71
C ALA A 151 4.87 -3.50 -5.85
N ARG A 152 6.18 -3.42 -6.10
CA ARG A 152 6.83 -4.19 -7.15
C ARG A 152 6.86 -5.69 -6.77
N PRO A 153 6.71 -6.60 -7.75
CA PRO A 153 6.77 -6.41 -9.21
C PRO A 153 5.41 -6.14 -9.88
N HIS A 154 4.41 -5.57 -9.18
CA HIS A 154 3.18 -5.14 -9.84
C HIS A 154 3.47 -4.14 -10.98
N LEU A 155 2.79 -4.32 -12.12
CA LEU A 155 2.92 -3.43 -13.26
C LEU A 155 2.53 -1.98 -12.92
N PRO A 156 3.16 -0.98 -13.54
CA PRO A 156 4.30 -1.08 -14.45
C PRO A 156 5.59 -1.49 -13.73
N LEU A 157 6.53 -2.10 -14.44
CA LEU A 157 7.86 -2.42 -13.91
C LEU A 157 8.73 -1.16 -13.89
N CYS A 158 8.38 -0.19 -13.04
CA CYS A 158 9.17 1.03 -12.85
C CYS A 158 10.09 0.84 -11.65
N VAL A 159 11.40 0.74 -11.92
CA VAL A 159 12.45 0.48 -10.93
C VAL A 159 13.70 1.29 -11.30
N PRO A 160 14.60 1.59 -10.36
CA PRO A 160 15.92 2.13 -10.71
C PRO A 160 16.69 1.19 -11.65
N LYS A 161 17.63 1.75 -12.41
CA LYS A 161 18.53 0.97 -13.28
C LYS A 161 19.49 0.05 -12.54
N LYS A 162 19.83 0.38 -11.29
CA LYS A 162 20.78 -0.34 -10.44
C LYS A 162 20.16 -0.68 -9.11
#